data_AF-A0A327GZZ3-F1
#
_entry.id   AF-A0A327GZZ3-F1
#
_cell.length_a   1.000
_cell.length_b   1.000
_cell.length_c   1.000
_cell.angle_alpha   90.00
_cell.angle_beta   90.00
_cell.angle_gamma   90.00
#
_symmetry.space_group_name_H-M   'P 1'
#
loop_
_entity.id
_entity.type
_entity.pdbx_description
1 polymer ?
#
loop_
_entity_poly.entity_id
_entity_poly.type
_entity_poly.pdbx_seq_one_letter_code
_entity_poly.pdbx_strand_id
1 'polypeptide(L)'
;MPVKVLIMEKNELRLRIIGESHTALQMLRQRLNGHKNVEYANYFPGHPELDDPEFYIRIKGKSSVEKLLKDIVDGISKDFSSISL
;
A
#
# COMPACT_ATOMS: atom_id res chain seq x y z
N MET A 1 -4.57 13.12 2.82
CA MET A 1 -3.43 12.30 3.27
C MET A 1 -2.18 12.72 2.49
N PRO A 2 -1.16 13.29 3.13
CA PRO A 2 0.13 13.48 2.50
C PRO A 2 0.85 12.12 2.38
N VAL A 3 1.35 11.81 1.19
CA VAL A 3 2.17 10.61 0.94
C VAL A 3 3.54 11.07 0.47
N LYS A 4 4.58 10.61 1.15
CA LYS A 4 5.97 10.86 0.76
C LYS A 4 6.58 9.58 0.18
N VAL A 5 7.09 9.66 -1.04
CA VAL A 5 7.83 8.55 -1.64
C VAL A 5 9.25 8.55 -1.06
N LEU A 6 9.64 7.44 -0.46
CA LEU A 6 10.99 7.23 0.10
C LEU A 6 11.88 6.46 -0.87
N ILE A 7 11.32 5.45 -1.53
CA ILE A 7 12.01 4.62 -2.53
C ILE A 7 11.04 4.39 -3.68
N MET A 8 11.50 4.60 -4.91
CA MET A 8 10.75 4.29 -6.13
C MET A 8 11.68 3.60 -7.12
N GLU A 9 11.63 2.28 -7.11
CA GLU A 9 12.32 1.41 -8.04
C GLU A 9 11.28 0.65 -8.88
N LYS A 10 11.72 -0.05 -9.92
CA LYS A 10 10.82 -0.78 -10.82
C LYS A 10 9.94 -1.81 -10.09
N ASN A 11 10.53 -2.53 -9.14
CA ASN A 11 9.90 -3.64 -8.43
C ASN A 11 9.68 -3.35 -6.94
N GLU A 12 10.16 -2.21 -6.43
CA GLU A 12 10.13 -1.87 -5.01
C GLU A 12 9.63 -0.45 -4.81
N LEU A 13 8.74 -0.27 -3.84
CA LEU A 13 8.17 1.02 -3.48
C LEU A 13 8.13 1.14 -1.98
N ARG A 14 8.65 2.25 -1.46
CA ARG A 14 8.52 2.62 -0.05
C ARG A 14 7.84 3.97 0.06
N LEU A 15 6.76 4.01 0.83
CA LEU A 15 5.93 5.18 1.03
C LEU A 15 5.87 5.50 2.52
N ARG A 16 5.89 6.77 2.88
CA ARG A 16 5.51 7.25 4.21
C ARG A 16 4.13 7.89 4.10
N ILE A 17 3.20 7.42 4.92
CA ILE A 17 1.79 7.83 4.85
C ILE A 17 1.48 8.58 6.13
N ILE A 18 1.32 9.90 6.02
CA ILE A 18 1.22 10.79 7.17
C ILE A 18 -0.23 10.88 7.63
N GLY A 19 -0.48 10.66 8.92
CA GLY A 19 -1.80 10.80 9.54
C GLY A 19 -2.80 9.69 9.23
N GLU A 20 -2.35 8.53 8.73
CA GLU A 20 -3.22 7.37 8.49
C GLU A 20 -3.19 6.36 9.64
N SER A 21 -4.33 5.72 9.88
CA SER A 21 -4.51 4.76 10.97
C SER A 21 -4.21 3.32 10.54
N HIS A 22 -3.98 2.44 11.53
CA HIS A 22 -3.78 1.01 11.30
C HIS A 22 -4.87 0.35 10.45
N THR A 23 -6.11 0.84 10.51
CA THR A 23 -7.24 0.28 9.76
C THR A 23 -7.02 0.33 8.25
N ALA A 24 -6.67 1.51 7.72
CA ALA A 24 -6.44 1.69 6.29
C ALA A 24 -5.20 0.91 5.80
N LEU A 25 -4.11 0.98 6.57
CA LEU A 25 -2.86 0.30 6.24
C LEU A 25 -2.98 -1.22 6.28
N GLN A 26 -3.72 -1.76 7.25
CA GLN A 26 -3.97 -3.19 7.38
C GLN A 26 -4.80 -3.72 6.21
N MET A 27 -5.85 -3.00 5.82
CA MET A 27 -6.68 -3.36 4.67
C MET A 27 -5.84 -3.39 3.38
N LEU A 28 -5.04 -2.34 3.14
CA LEU A 28 -4.17 -2.26 1.97
C LEU A 28 -3.14 -3.41 1.96
N ARG A 29 -2.53 -3.72 3.11
CA ARG A 29 -1.61 -4.85 3.27
C ARG A 29 -2.27 -6.18 2.91
N GLN A 30 -3.48 -6.43 3.41
CA GLN A 30 -4.19 -7.68 3.08
C GLN A 30 -4.47 -7.78 1.58
N ARG A 31 -4.91 -6.70 0.93
CA ARG A 31 -5.20 -6.71 -0.50
C ARG A 31 -3.95 -6.94 -1.35
N LEU A 32 -2.83 -6.32 -0.98
CA LEU A 32 -1.53 -6.51 -1.63
C LEU A 32 -1.04 -7.95 -1.47
N ASN A 33 -1.05 -8.50 -0.26
CA ASN A 33 -0.58 -9.86 -0.02
C ASN A 33 -1.45 -10.95 -0.69
N GLY A 34 -2.70 -10.62 -1.06
CA GLY A 34 -3.55 -11.51 -1.87
C GLY A 34 -3.22 -11.51 -3.36
N HIS A 35 -2.38 -10.60 -3.85
CA HIS A 35 -2.09 -10.45 -5.27
C HIS A 35 -0.92 -11.33 -5.71
N LYS A 36 -1.10 -12.17 -6.74
CA LYS A 36 -0.12 -13.16 -7.22
C LYS A 36 1.26 -12.61 -7.60
N ASN A 37 1.33 -11.34 -8.00
CA ASN A 37 2.57 -10.67 -8.40
C ASN A 37 3.23 -9.89 -7.25
N VAL A 38 2.65 -9.88 -6.04
CA VAL A 38 3.28 -9.30 -4.85
C VAL A 38 4.17 -10.37 -4.24
N GLU A 39 5.44 -10.03 -4.02
CA GLU A 39 6.39 -10.90 -3.33
C GLU A 39 6.39 -10.62 -1.84
N TYR A 40 6.31 -9.35 -1.46
CA TYR A 40 6.23 -8.91 -0.07
C TYR A 40 5.51 -7.58 0.04
N ALA A 41 4.56 -7.45 0.97
CA ALA A 41 3.98 -6.18 1.34
C ALA A 41 3.75 -6.12 2.85
N ASN A 42 4.28 -5.08 3.48
CA ASN A 42 4.07 -4.83 4.90
C ASN A 42 4.18 -3.33 5.20
N TYR A 43 3.63 -2.93 6.34
CA TYR A 43 3.82 -1.59 6.86
C TYR A 43 4.47 -1.66 8.24
N PHE A 44 5.24 -0.63 8.52
CA PHE A 44 5.97 -0.45 9.75
C PHE A 44 5.36 0.77 10.45
N PRO A 45 4.59 0.56 11.53
CA PRO A 45 3.95 1.68 12.23
C PRO A 45 4.94 2.60 12.93
N GLY A 46 6.20 2.18 13.10
CA GLY A 46 7.19 2.94 13.86
C GLY A 46 6.79 3.09 15.33
N HIS A 47 7.31 4.12 15.99
CA HIS A 47 6.84 4.49 17.32
C HIS A 47 5.46 5.16 17.22
N PRO A 48 4.41 4.65 17.92
CA PRO A 48 3.02 5.11 17.75
C PRO A 48 2.78 6.63 17.88
N GLU A 49 3.64 7.32 18.63
CA GLU A 49 3.53 8.76 18.89
C GLU A 49 4.58 9.63 18.20
N LEU A 50 5.63 9.04 17.60
CA LEU A 50 6.79 9.80 17.11
C LEU A 50 7.02 9.62 15.60
N ASP A 51 6.61 8.49 15.04
CA ASP A 51 6.88 8.15 13.64
C ASP A 51 5.59 8.04 12.83
N ASP A 52 5.61 8.56 11.62
CA ASP A 52 4.60 8.22 10.62
C ASP A 52 4.83 6.81 10.07
N PRO A 53 3.77 6.04 9.82
CA PRO A 53 3.90 4.69 9.30
C PRO A 53 4.52 4.67 7.90
N GLU A 54 5.37 3.67 7.68
CA GLU A 54 6.00 3.43 6.39
C GLU A 54 5.49 2.13 5.77
N PHE A 55 5.07 2.22 4.52
CA PHE A 55 4.61 1.10 3.73
C PHE A 55 5.70 0.66 2.77
N TYR A 56 6.00 -0.63 2.73
CA TYR A 56 6.95 -1.21 1.80
C TYR A 56 6.29 -2.30 0.97
N ILE A 57 6.49 -2.21 -0.35
CA ILE A 57 5.93 -3.12 -1.34
C ILE A 57 7.06 -3.59 -2.23
N ARG A 58 7.13 -4.91 -2.42
CA ARG A 58 8.01 -5.57 -3.37
C ARG A 58 7.18 -6.51 -4.22
N ILE A 59 7.34 -6.38 -5.53
CA ILE A 59 6.65 -7.19 -6.53
C ILE A 59 7.62 -8.07 -7.29
N LYS A 60 7.09 -9.13 -7.88
CA LYS A 60 7.79 -10.02 -8.81
C LYS A 60 7.20 -9.91 -10.21
N GLY A 61 8.02 -10.21 -11.20
CA GLY A 61 7.64 -10.20 -12.61
C GLY A 61 8.04 -8.93 -13.35
N LYS A 62 7.36 -8.65 -14.48
CA LYS A 62 7.72 -7.56 -15.41
C LYS A 62 6.89 -6.28 -15.23
N SER A 63 5.88 -6.30 -14.35
CA SER A 63 5.03 -5.13 -14.09
C SER A 63 5.77 -4.09 -13.24
N SER A 64 5.36 -2.82 -13.31
CA SER A 64 5.83 -1.77 -12.38
C SER A 64 5.02 -1.83 -11.08
N VAL A 65 5.69 -1.66 -9.95
CA VAL A 65 5.07 -1.60 -8.60
C VAL A 65 4.01 -0.51 -8.50
N GLU A 66 4.21 0.61 -9.19
CA GLU A 66 3.28 1.74 -9.20
C GLU A 66 1.97 1.38 -9.89
N LYS A 67 2.05 0.69 -11.03
CA LYS A 67 0.85 0.24 -11.78
C LYS A 67 0.04 -0.76 -10.97
N LEU A 68 0.74 -1.69 -10.30
CA LEU A 68 0.10 -2.71 -9.46
C LEU A 68 -0.57 -2.06 -8.24
N LEU A 69 0.09 -1.12 -7.59
CA LEU A 69 -0.50 -0.39 -6.45
C LEU A 69 -1.75 0.37 -6.90
N LYS A 70 -1.68 1.07 -8.03
CA LYS A 70 -2.81 1.83 -8.56
C LYS A 70 -4.01 0.93 -8.86
N ASP A 71 -3.79 -0.19 -9.54
CA ASP A 71 -4.85 -1.18 -9.85
C ASP A 71 -5.55 -1.71 -8.59
N ILE A 72 -4.78 -2.02 -7.55
CA ILE A 72 -5.31 -2.49 -6.27
C ILE A 72 -6.15 -1.40 -5.58
N VAL A 73 -5.66 -0.16 -5.54
CA VAL A 73 -6.39 0.96 -4.93
C VAL A 73 -7.66 1.30 -5.71
N ASP A 74 -7.60 1.28 -7.04
CA ASP A 74 -8.77 1.44 -7.92
C ASP A 74 -9.81 0.34 -7.67
N GLY A 75 -9.37 -0.91 -7.48
CA GLY A 75 -10.24 -2.03 -7.10
C GLY A 75 -10.94 -1.80 -5.76
N ILE A 76 -10.19 -1.41 -4.73
CA ILE A 76 -10.74 -1.08 -3.41
C ILE A 76 -11.76 0.05 -3.51
N SER A 77 -11.44 1.13 -4.23
CA SER A 77 -12.34 2.27 -4.42
C SER A 77 -13.66 1.86 -5.06
N LYS A 78 -13.61 0.98 -6.08
CA LYS A 78 -14.81 0.43 -6.73
C LYS A 78 -15.64 -0.44 -5.79
N ASP A 79 -14.98 -1.31 -5.01
CA ASP A 79 -15.64 -2.19 -4.04
C ASP A 79 -16.47 -1.32 -3.06
N PHE A 80 -15.87 -0.29 -2.46
CA PHE A 80 -16.59 0.63 -1.56
C PHE A 80 -17.65 1.48 -2.25
N SER A 81 -17.43 1.92 -3.49
CA SER A 81 -18.42 2.70 -4.24
C SER A 81 -19.65 1.88 -4.64
N SER A 82 -19.50 0.56 -4.75
CA SER A 82 -20.58 -0.35 -5.13
C SER A 82 -21.46 -0.80 -3.95
N ILE A 83 -21.03 -0.51 -2.71
CA ILE A 83 -21.79 -0.84 -1.51
C ILE A 83 -22.95 0.15 -1.37
N SER A 84 -24.17 -0.37 -1.45
CA SER A 84 -25.37 0.31 -0.97
C SER A 84 -25.75 -0.32 0.37
N LEU A 85 -26.02 0.53 1.37
CA LEU A 85 -26.52 0.10 2.67
C LEU A 85 -28.04 -0.12 2.64
#